data_AF-A0A842NU12-F1
#
_entry.id   AF-A0A842NU12-F1
#
_cell.length_a   1.000
_cell.length_b   1.000
_cell.length_c   1.000
_cell.angle_alpha   90.00
_cell.angle_beta   90.00
_cell.angle_gamma   90.00
#
_symmetry.space_group_name_H-M   'P 1'
#
loop_
_entity.id
_entity.type
_entity.pdbx_description
1 polymer ?
#
loop_
_entity_poly.entity_id
_entity_poly.type
_entity_poly.pdbx_seq_one_letter_code
_entity_poly.pdbx_strand_id
1 'polypeptide(L)'
;MEKHLGFRAWFYFRNGWSLYFAFVFAAINTLTVTYYLAIERIPSLLVIFPSFFHYVLIVTLVGVPILIFIGYAHYKKTAAFRSEVDISMETNPYQRRMVVNTEAILRLNLKLLDVILKSSSLEKASKEDLENITNLQNE
;
A
#
# COMPACT_ATOMS: atom_id res chain seq x y z
N MET A 1 -0.32 -6.65 25.14
CA MET A 1 0.03 -6.69 23.70
C MET A 1 1.21 -7.64 23.47
N GLU A 2 1.09 -8.90 23.90
CA GLU A 2 2.17 -9.90 23.86
C GLU A 2 1.74 -11.22 23.21
N LYS A 3 0.75 -11.21 22.33
CA LYS A 3 0.39 -12.41 21.58
C LYS A 3 1.20 -12.46 20.28
N HIS A 4 1.89 -13.59 20.07
CA HIS A 4 2.54 -13.99 18.82
C HIS A 4 3.89 -13.33 18.46
N LEU A 5 4.82 -13.22 19.41
CA LEU A 5 6.18 -12.70 19.16
C LEU A 5 6.90 -13.40 17.98
N GLY A 6 6.79 -14.74 17.88
CA GLY A 6 7.40 -15.50 16.78
C GLY A 6 6.84 -15.11 15.40
N PHE A 7 5.52 -15.02 15.26
CA PHE A 7 4.90 -14.58 14.00
C PHE A 7 5.24 -13.14 13.64
N ARG A 8 5.35 -12.25 14.64
CA ARG A 8 5.77 -10.86 14.41
C ARG A 8 7.23 -10.77 13.98
N ALA A 9 8.13 -11.51 14.64
CA ALA A 9 9.53 -11.59 14.25
C ALA A 9 9.69 -12.15 12.83
N TRP A 10 8.98 -13.22 12.50
CA TRP A 10 8.96 -13.77 11.14
C TRP A 10 8.42 -12.77 10.10
N PHE A 11 7.34 -12.06 10.43
CA PHE A 11 6.81 -11.01 9.57
C PHE A 11 7.83 -9.89 9.31
N TYR A 12 8.50 -9.40 10.36
CA TYR A 12 9.55 -8.39 10.22
C TYR A 12 10.74 -8.90 9.39
N PHE A 13 11.17 -10.14 9.63
CA PHE A 13 12.23 -10.78 8.84
C PHE A 13 11.84 -10.87 7.36
N ARG A 14 10.65 -11.41 7.04
CA ARG A 14 10.19 -11.55 5.66
C ARG A 14 10.07 -10.20 4.95
N ASN A 15 9.58 -9.18 5.65
CA ASN A 15 9.51 -7.83 5.11
C ASN A 15 10.90 -7.24 4.88
N GLY A 16 11.81 -7.36 5.85
CA GLY A 16 13.19 -6.90 5.69
C GLY A 16 13.89 -7.57 4.52
N TRP A 17 13.74 -8.89 4.41
CA TRP A 17 14.26 -9.68 3.30
C TRP A 17 13.67 -9.24 1.95
N SER A 18 12.33 -9.20 1.84
CA SER A 18 11.66 -8.96 0.57
C SER A 18 11.81 -7.52 0.09
N LEU A 19 11.74 -6.55 1.01
CA LEU A 19 11.76 -5.13 0.67
C LEU A 19 13.18 -4.60 0.41
N TYR A 20 14.18 -5.07 1.16
CA TYR A 20 15.54 -4.52 1.08
C TYR A 20 16.54 -5.45 0.43
N PHE A 21 16.54 -6.74 0.78
CA PHE A 21 17.59 -7.66 0.32
C PHE A 21 17.29 -8.32 -1.02
N ALA A 22 16.04 -8.74 -1.26
CA ALA A 22 15.68 -9.53 -2.44
C ALA A 22 16.05 -8.82 -3.76
N PHE A 23 15.73 -7.53 -3.87
CA PHE A 23 16.08 -6.74 -5.04
C PHE A 23 17.60 -6.64 -5.26
N VAL A 24 18.37 -6.37 -4.22
CA VAL A 24 19.83 -6.23 -4.31
C VAL A 24 20.48 -7.55 -4.70
N PHE A 25 20.09 -8.66 -4.07
CA PHE A 25 20.61 -9.98 -4.40
C PHE A 25 20.24 -10.40 -5.82
N ALA A 26 18.99 -10.18 -6.23
CA ALA A 26 18.55 -10.46 -7.59
C ALA A 26 19.33 -9.60 -8.61
N ALA A 27 19.46 -8.30 -8.36
CA ALA A 27 20.20 -7.39 -9.24
C ALA A 27 21.66 -7.81 -9.39
N ILE A 28 22.37 -8.08 -8.28
CA ILE A 28 23.76 -8.54 -8.31
C ILE A 28 23.88 -9.84 -9.11
N ASN A 29 23.02 -10.81 -8.84
CA ASN A 29 23.04 -12.09 -9.54
C ASN A 29 22.76 -11.92 -11.03
N THR A 30 21.68 -11.23 -11.40
CA THR A 30 21.30 -11.00 -12.80
C THR A 30 22.37 -10.22 -13.55
N LEU A 31 22.94 -9.16 -12.96
CA LEU A 31 24.02 -8.40 -13.61
C LEU A 31 25.25 -9.29 -13.83
N THR A 32 25.66 -10.05 -12.82
CA THR A 32 26.83 -10.92 -12.88
C THR A 32 26.64 -12.03 -13.92
N VAL A 33 25.56 -12.79 -13.83
CA VAL A 33 25.26 -13.92 -14.71
C VAL A 33 25.08 -13.44 -16.15
N THR A 34 24.34 -12.35 -16.38
CA THR A 34 24.14 -11.80 -17.72
C THR A 34 25.45 -11.36 -18.35
N TYR A 35 26.33 -10.72 -17.58
CA TYR A 35 27.60 -10.27 -18.12
C TYR A 35 28.51 -11.44 -18.50
N TYR A 36 28.80 -12.33 -17.55
CA TYR A 36 29.80 -13.39 -17.75
C TYR A 36 29.29 -14.53 -18.65
N LEU A 37 27.98 -14.82 -18.66
CA LEU A 37 27.45 -15.87 -19.52
C LEU A 37 27.04 -15.38 -20.91
N ALA A 38 26.57 -14.14 -21.05
CA ALA A 38 26.08 -13.63 -22.33
C ALA A 38 27.00 -12.55 -22.93
N ILE A 39 27.22 -11.43 -22.24
CA ILE A 39 27.90 -10.26 -22.81
C ILE A 39 29.35 -10.57 -23.18
N GLU A 40 30.10 -11.19 -22.27
CA GLU A 40 31.50 -11.57 -22.51
C GLU A 40 31.66 -12.56 -23.67
N ARG A 41 30.61 -13.34 -23.97
CA ARG A 41 30.62 -14.36 -25.03
C ARG A 41 30.20 -13.84 -26.40
N ILE A 42 29.70 -12.60 -26.49
CA ILE A 42 29.20 -12.01 -27.73
C ILE A 42 30.05 -10.78 -28.08
N PRO A 43 30.97 -10.88 -29.07
CA PRO A 43 31.92 -9.81 -29.38
C PRO A 43 31.30 -8.45 -29.71
N SER A 44 30.12 -8.43 -30.33
CA SER A 44 29.42 -7.17 -30.65
C SER A 44 28.96 -6.40 -29.39
N LEU A 45 28.68 -7.10 -28.29
CA LEU A 45 28.28 -6.46 -27.03
C LEU A 45 29.47 -5.87 -26.27
N LEU A 46 30.67 -6.44 -26.44
CA LEU A 46 31.89 -5.94 -25.81
C LEU A 46 32.32 -4.55 -26.33
N VAL A 47 31.86 -4.16 -27.53
CA VAL A 47 32.07 -2.80 -28.07
C VAL A 47 31.40 -1.75 -27.18
N ILE A 48 30.22 -2.07 -26.65
CA ILE A 48 29.42 -1.17 -25.80
C ILE A 48 29.75 -1.39 -24.31
N PHE A 49 30.04 -2.64 -23.94
CA PHE A 49 30.28 -3.07 -22.57
C PHE A 49 31.66 -3.76 -22.44
N PRO A 50 32.76 -2.99 -22.48
CA PRO A 50 34.11 -3.56 -22.55
C PRO A 50 34.57 -4.22 -21.25
N SER A 51 33.95 -3.89 -20.11
CA SER A 51 34.19 -4.58 -18.84
C SER A 51 32.91 -4.67 -18.01
N PHE A 52 32.93 -5.58 -17.02
CA PHE A 52 31.82 -5.76 -16.09
C PHE A 52 31.45 -4.45 -15.38
N PHE A 53 32.45 -3.64 -15.01
CA PHE A 53 32.23 -2.35 -14.37
C PHE A 53 31.48 -1.37 -15.29
N HIS A 54 31.86 -1.28 -16.58
CA HIS A 54 31.16 -0.43 -17.55
C HIS A 54 29.70 -0.86 -17.74
N TYR A 55 29.48 -2.17 -17.84
CA TYR A 55 28.13 -2.74 -17.93
C TYR A 55 27.27 -2.37 -16.72
N VAL A 56 27.76 -2.62 -15.50
CA VAL A 56 27.02 -2.29 -14.27
C VAL A 56 26.72 -0.79 -14.19
N LEU A 57 27.68 0.06 -14.51
CA LEU A 57 27.51 1.51 -14.47
C LEU A 57 26.41 1.96 -15.45
N ILE A 58 26.50 1.54 -16.73
CA ILE A 58 25.53 1.94 -17.76
C ILE A 58 24.13 1.43 -17.42
N VAL A 59 24.01 0.14 -17.06
CA VAL A 59 22.71 -0.46 -16.73
C VAL A 59 22.11 0.16 -15.49
N THR A 60 22.90 0.49 -14.47
CA THR A 60 22.37 1.16 -13.28
C THR A 60 21.93 2.59 -13.60
N LEU A 61 22.73 3.33 -14.39
CA LEU A 61 22.43 4.71 -14.78
C LEU A 61 21.15 4.83 -15.60
N VAL A 62 20.87 3.86 -16.47
CA VAL A 62 19.65 3.84 -17.31
C VAL A 62 18.49 3.15 -16.60
N GLY A 63 18.76 2.04 -15.92
CA GLY A 63 17.77 1.21 -15.25
C GLY A 63 17.09 1.91 -14.07
N VAL A 64 17.86 2.63 -13.24
CA VAL A 64 17.28 3.33 -12.07
C VAL A 64 16.25 4.39 -12.48
N PRO A 65 16.54 5.32 -13.42
CA PRO A 65 15.53 6.26 -13.91
C PRO A 65 14.30 5.59 -14.51
N ILE A 66 14.47 4.51 -15.28
CA ILE A 66 13.35 3.76 -15.86
C ILE A 66 12.48 3.14 -14.76
N LEU A 67 13.08 2.50 -13.76
CA LEU A 67 12.35 1.93 -12.63
C LEU A 67 11.58 2.99 -11.84
N ILE A 68 12.19 4.16 -11.61
CA ILE A 68 11.52 5.29 -10.97
C ILE A 68 10.33 5.75 -11.82
N PHE A 69 10.50 5.88 -13.13
CA PHE A 69 9.44 6.32 -14.03
C PHE A 69 8.27 5.32 -14.08
N ILE A 70 8.57 4.03 -14.21
CA ILE A 70 7.56 2.96 -14.20
C ILE A 70 6.83 2.95 -12.86
N GLY A 71 7.56 3.03 -11.74
CA GLY A 71 6.97 3.12 -10.40
C GLY A 71 6.04 4.34 -10.28
N TYR A 72 6.51 5.51 -10.68
CA TYR A 72 5.70 6.73 -10.69
C TYR A 72 4.43 6.57 -11.55
N ALA A 73 4.57 6.02 -12.75
CA ALA A 73 3.45 5.81 -13.65
C ALA A 73 2.44 4.80 -13.07
N HIS A 74 2.92 3.71 -12.46
CA HIS A 74 2.09 2.71 -11.80
C HIS A 74 1.22 3.36 -10.71
N TYR A 75 1.84 4.07 -9.77
CA TYR A 75 1.13 4.69 -8.65
C TYR A 75 0.20 5.83 -9.05
N LYS A 76 0.56 6.67 -10.04
CA LYS A 76 -0.22 7.86 -10.40
C LYS A 76 -1.15 7.72 -11.59
N LYS A 77 -0.85 6.83 -12.54
CA LYS A 77 -1.51 6.81 -13.85
C LYS A 77 -2.20 5.49 -14.18
N THR A 78 -1.99 4.41 -13.41
CA THR A 78 -2.58 3.11 -13.73
C THR A 78 -3.78 2.76 -12.85
N ALA A 79 -4.79 2.12 -13.44
CA ALA A 79 -5.93 1.55 -12.71
C ALA A 79 -5.53 0.34 -11.84
N ALA A 80 -4.37 -0.27 -12.11
CA ALA A 80 -3.84 -1.40 -11.37
C ALA A 80 -3.59 -1.04 -9.89
N PHE A 81 -2.98 0.12 -9.63
CA PHE A 81 -2.74 0.56 -8.25
C PHE A 81 -4.03 0.76 -7.46
N ARG A 82 -5.09 1.31 -8.08
CA ARG A 82 -6.40 1.46 -7.44
C ARG A 82 -6.97 0.09 -7.01
N SER A 83 -6.90 -0.89 -7.90
CA SER A 83 -7.39 -2.25 -7.63
C SER A 83 -6.60 -2.92 -6.50
N GLU A 84 -5.29 -2.69 -6.43
CA GLU A 84 -4.44 -3.20 -5.33
C GLU A 84 -4.83 -2.61 -3.98
N VAL A 85 -5.08 -1.29 -3.94
CA VAL A 85 -5.54 -0.60 -2.73
C VAL A 85 -6.91 -1.10 -2.31
N ASP A 86 -7.85 -1.26 -3.25
CA ASP A 86 -9.20 -1.75 -2.97
C ASP A 86 -9.14 -3.14 -2.33
N ILE A 87 -8.40 -4.08 -2.92
CA ILE A 87 -8.19 -5.43 -2.37
C ILE A 87 -7.52 -5.35 -0.98
N SER A 88 -6.53 -4.47 -0.80
CA SER A 88 -5.86 -4.29 0.49
C SER A 88 -6.80 -3.80 1.58
N MET A 89 -7.72 -2.89 1.25
CA MET A 89 -8.74 -2.40 2.18
C MET A 89 -9.80 -3.46 2.48
N GLU A 90 -10.29 -4.18 1.47
CA GLU A 90 -11.30 -5.23 1.62
C GLU A 90 -10.81 -6.42 2.46
N THR A 91 -9.56 -6.82 2.24
CA THR A 91 -8.95 -7.96 2.95
C THR A 91 -8.52 -7.63 4.36
N ASN A 92 -8.44 -6.35 4.74
CA ASN A 92 -8.03 -5.92 6.08
C ASN A 92 -9.25 -5.81 7.03
N PRO A 93 -9.40 -6.73 8.01
CA PRO A 93 -10.56 -6.73 8.89
C PRO A 93 -10.65 -5.48 9.77
N TYR A 94 -9.52 -4.87 10.13
CA TYR A 94 -9.49 -3.65 10.92
C TYR A 94 -9.97 -2.45 10.11
N GLN A 95 -9.56 -2.36 8.83
CA GLN A 95 -10.06 -1.30 7.95
C GLN A 95 -11.55 -1.44 7.70
N ARG A 96 -12.03 -2.66 7.43
CA ARG A 96 -13.46 -2.93 7.28
C ARG A 96 -14.25 -2.49 8.52
N ARG A 97 -13.77 -2.81 9.73
CA ARG A 97 -14.40 -2.33 10.98
C ARG A 97 -14.37 -0.82 11.11
N MET A 98 -13.25 -0.18 10.74
CA MET A 98 -13.13 1.27 10.79
C MET A 98 -14.16 1.95 9.88
N VAL A 99 -14.37 1.44 8.66
CA VAL A 99 -15.37 1.97 7.73
C VAL A 99 -16.79 1.89 8.33
N VAL A 100 -17.18 0.71 8.83
CA VAL A 100 -18.50 0.50 9.46
C VAL A 100 -18.69 1.40 10.67
N ASN A 101 -17.71 1.44 11.58
CA ASN A 101 -17.79 2.29 12.78
C ASN A 101 -17.86 3.77 12.41
N THR A 102 -17.12 4.20 11.38
CA THR A 102 -17.15 5.59 10.91
C THR A 102 -18.53 5.94 10.35
N GLU A 103 -19.15 5.04 9.59
CA GLU A 103 -20.50 5.23 9.07
C GLU A 103 -21.53 5.36 10.21
N ALA A 104 -21.46 4.49 11.22
CA ALA A 104 -22.33 4.56 12.40
C ALA A 104 -22.15 5.88 13.16
N ILE A 105 -20.90 6.30 13.41
CA ILE A 105 -20.58 7.58 14.05
C ILE A 105 -21.13 8.76 13.23
N LEU A 106 -21.03 8.71 11.90
CA LEU A 106 -21.51 9.79 11.03
C LEU A 106 -23.04 9.88 11.04
N ARG A 107 -23.74 8.73 11.01
CA ARG A 107 -25.20 8.65 11.17
C ARG A 107 -25.66 9.20 12.52
N LEU A 108 -24.99 8.81 13.59
CA LEU A 108 -25.25 9.33 14.94
C LEU A 108 -25.06 10.85 15.02
N ASN A 109 -23.96 11.37 14.46
CA ASN A 109 -23.69 12.81 14.45
C ASN A 109 -24.74 13.59 13.65
N LEU A 110 -25.17 13.10 12.48
CA LEU A 110 -26.24 13.75 11.70
C LEU A 110 -27.56 13.80 12.48
N LYS A 111 -27.89 12.73 13.23
CA LYS A 111 -29.11 12.67 14.02
C LYS A 111 -29.06 13.55 15.27
N LEU A 112 -27.89 13.65 15.91
CA LEU A 112 -27.65 14.63 16.97
C LEU A 112 -27.80 16.06 16.45
N LEU A 113 -27.26 16.37 15.27
CA LEU A 113 -27.42 17.69 14.63
C LEU A 113 -28.90 18.00 14.36
N ASP A 114 -29.67 17.03 13.87
CA ASP A 114 -31.12 17.20 13.65
C ASP A 114 -31.87 17.51 14.95
N VAL A 115 -31.56 16.79 16.04
CA VAL A 115 -32.14 17.06 17.36
C VAL A 115 -31.74 18.43 17.90
N ILE A 116 -30.49 18.84 17.73
CA ILE A 116 -30.02 20.18 18.12
C ILE A 116 -30.77 21.25 17.32
N LEU A 117 -30.92 21.09 16.01
CA LEU A 117 -31.64 22.03 15.15
C LEU A 117 -33.12 22.12 15.54
N LYS A 118 -33.81 21.01 15.77
CA LYS A 118 -35.20 20.98 16.27
C LYS A 118 -35.33 21.71 17.63
N SER A 119 -34.41 21.45 18.56
CA SER A 119 -34.43 22.14 19.85
C SER A 119 -34.19 23.66 19.73
N SER A 120 -33.43 24.10 18.71
CA SER A 120 -33.17 25.51 18.42
C SER A 120 -34.36 26.22 17.75
N SER A 121 -35.24 25.49 17.04
CA SER A 121 -36.47 26.01 16.43
C SER A 121 -37.68 26.05 17.38
N LEU A 122 -37.48 25.84 18.70
CA LEU A 122 -38.53 25.65 19.73
C LEU A 122 -39.40 24.40 19.50
N GLU A 123 -39.03 23.52 18.58
CA GLU A 123 -39.70 22.26 18.30
C GLU A 123 -39.10 21.16 19.22
N LYS A 124 -39.90 20.59 20.12
CA LYS A 124 -39.40 19.52 21.00
C LYS A 124 -39.05 18.30 20.14
N ALA A 125 -37.84 17.77 20.30
CA ALA A 125 -37.44 16.50 19.69
C ALA A 125 -38.46 15.40 20.02
N SER A 126 -38.89 14.65 19.00
CA SER A 126 -39.87 13.58 19.15
C SER A 126 -39.29 12.44 20.00
N LYS A 127 -40.14 11.72 20.76
CA LYS A 127 -39.72 10.49 21.46
C LYS A 127 -39.15 9.45 20.49
N GLU A 128 -39.65 9.42 19.26
CA GLU A 128 -39.17 8.55 18.18
C GLU A 128 -37.76 8.94 17.70
N ASP A 129 -37.42 10.24 17.70
CA ASP A 129 -36.07 10.71 17.35
C ASP A 129 -35.06 10.24 18.39
N LEU A 130 -35.44 10.34 19.67
CA LEU A 130 -34.62 9.90 20.81
C LEU A 130 -34.44 8.38 20.82
N GLU A 131 -35.52 7.62 20.59
CA GLU A 131 -35.48 6.15 20.55
C GLU A 131 -34.55 5.65 19.43
N ASN A 132 -34.62 6.26 18.25
CA ASN A 132 -33.73 5.94 17.15
C ASN A 132 -32.25 6.28 17.43
N ILE A 133 -31.95 7.34 18.17
CA ILE A 133 -30.56 7.67 18.57
C ILE A 133 -30.04 6.61 19.54
N THR A 134 -30.82 6.19 20.53
CA THR A 134 -30.45 5.11 21.45
C THR A 134 -30.24 3.78 20.74
N ASN A 135 -31.05 3.46 19.73
CA ASN A 135 -30.89 2.24 18.96
C ASN A 135 -29.59 2.25 18.15
N LEU A 136 -29.26 3.37 17.50
CA LEU A 136 -27.99 3.54 16.77
C LEU A 136 -26.75 3.53 17.69
N GLN A 137 -26.90 3.91 18.96
CA GLN A 137 -25.80 3.85 19.94
C GLN A 137 -25.53 2.41 20.43
N ASN A 138 -26.52 1.54 20.33
CA ASN A 138 -26.46 0.16 20.79
C ASN A 138 -26.13 -0.85 19.67
N GLU A 139 -26.06 -0.40 18.41
CA GLU A 139 -25.53 -1.15 17.24
C GLU A 139 -24.00 -1.14 17.19
#